data_AF-A0A1A2M544-F1
#
_entry.id   AF-A0A1A2M544-F1
#
_cell.length_a   1.000
_cell.length_b   1.000
_cell.length_c   1.000
_cell.angle_alpha   90.00
_cell.angle_beta   90.00
_cell.angle_gamma   90.00
#
_symmetry.space_group_name_H-M   'P 1'
#
loop_
_entity.id
_entity.type
_entity.pdbx_description
1 polymer ?
#
loop_
_entity_poly.entity_id
_entity_poly.type
_entity_poly.pdbx_seq_one_letter_code
_entity_poly.pdbx_strand_id
1 'polypeptide(L)' 'MRKKVEIEIDVDLIDEAIRRFQLADAREAVNLALRTLLTGAEAGQSDEEYDEFSDLSAWQPRRSGDGGD' A
#
# COMPACT_ATOMS: atom_id res chain seq x y z
N MET A 1 6.86 -21.61 -11.83
CA MET A 1 7.68 -22.75 -11.34
C MET A 1 7.94 -22.52 -9.86
N ARG A 2 7.74 -23.51 -8.98
CA ARG A 2 8.02 -23.37 -7.54
C ARG A 2 9.29 -24.14 -7.20
N LYS A 3 10.25 -23.49 -6.56
CA LYS A 3 11.44 -24.14 -5.99
C LYS A 3 11.26 -24.21 -4.47
N LYS A 4 11.64 -25.33 -3.87
CA LYS A 4 11.72 -25.45 -2.41
C LYS A 4 13.04 -24.80 -1.97
N VAL A 5 12.95 -23.90 -1.00
CA VAL A 5 14.10 -23.24 -0.37
C VAL A 5 13.93 -23.43 1.14
N GLU A 6 15.00 -23.79 1.83
CA GLU A 6 15.01 -23.97 3.28
C GLU A 6 15.77 -22.80 3.90
N ILE A 7 15.10 -22.06 4.79
CA ILE A 7 15.60 -20.88 5.48
C ILE A 7 15.10 -20.89 6.92
N GLU A 8 15.93 -20.41 7.84
CA GLU A 8 15.53 -20.22 9.23
C GLU A 8 14.95 -18.81 9.39
N ILE A 9 13.78 -18.72 10.01
CA ILE A 9 13.04 -17.47 10.24
C ILE A 9 12.55 -17.49 11.68
N ASP A 10 12.57 -16.32 12.32
CA ASP A 10 11.97 -16.12 13.63
C ASP A 10 10.46 -16.42 13.59
N VAL A 11 10.00 -17.30 14.47
CA VAL A 11 8.60 -17.73 14.55
C VAL A 11 7.70 -16.57 14.98
N ASP A 12 8.18 -15.67 15.83
CA ASP A 12 7.38 -14.56 16.34
C ASP A 12 7.08 -13.55 15.21
N LEU A 13 8.02 -13.38 14.27
CA LEU A 13 7.81 -12.55 13.08
C LEU A 13 6.77 -13.17 12.14
N ILE A 14 6.79 -14.49 11.98
CA ILE A 14 5.81 -15.20 11.16
C ILE A 14 4.42 -15.09 11.76
N ASP A 15 4.29 -15.34 13.07
CA ASP A 15 3.01 -15.30 13.77
C ASP A 15 2.41 -13.89 13.76
N GLU A 16 3.22 -12.85 13.96
CA GLU A 16 2.76 -11.47 13.86
C GLU A 16 2.36 -11.11 12.43
N ALA A 17 3.09 -11.57 11.41
CA ALA A 17 2.72 -11.35 10.01
C ALA A 17 1.40 -12.07 9.65
N ILE A 18 1.24 -13.32 10.08
CA ILE A 18 0.00 -14.09 9.91
C ILE A 18 -1.17 -13.37 10.58
N ARG A 19 -1.00 -12.91 11.82
CA ARG A 19 -2.04 -12.20 12.56
C ARG A 19 -2.39 -10.85 11.95
N ARG A 20 -1.39 -10.06 11.59
CA ARG A 20 -1.55 -8.68 11.09
C ARG A 20 -2.15 -8.65 9.68
N PHE A 21 -1.78 -9.61 8.83
CA PHE A 21 -2.23 -9.68 7.45
C PHE A 21 -3.26 -10.80 7.19
N GLN A 22 -3.71 -11.48 8.25
CA GLN A 22 -4.73 -12.55 8.21
C GLN A 22 -4.39 -13.67 7.22
N LEU A 23 -3.15 -14.14 7.26
CA LEU A 23 -2.63 -15.13 6.31
C LEU A 23 -2.90 -16.55 6.80
N ALA A 24 -2.94 -17.51 5.87
CA ALA A 24 -3.20 -18.90 6.22
C ALA A 24 -1.96 -19.61 6.77
N ASP A 25 -0.77 -19.28 6.24
CA ASP A 25 0.46 -20.02 6.52
C ASP A 25 1.73 -19.14 6.45
N ALA A 26 2.80 -19.61 7.08
CA ALA A 26 4.14 -19.03 6.98
C ALA A 26 4.62 -18.83 5.53
N ARG A 27 4.30 -19.78 4.64
CA ARG A 27 4.63 -19.69 3.21
C ARG A 27 3.97 -18.48 2.56
N GLU A 28 2.75 -18.17 2.97
CA GLU A 28 2.00 -17.04 2.44
C GLU A 28 2.56 -15.72 2.98
N ALA A 29 2.90 -15.68 4.28
CA ALA A 29 3.60 -14.55 4.90
C ALA A 29 4.92 -14.22 4.19
N VAL A 30 5.75 -15.22 3.92
CA VAL A 30 7.02 -15.03 3.20
C VAL A 30 6.78 -14.56 1.76
N ASN A 31 5.81 -15.14 1.05
CA ASN A 31 5.51 -14.70 -0.32
C ASN A 31 4.95 -13.27 -0.36
N LEU A 32 4.14 -12.88 0.62
CA LEU A 32 3.63 -11.52 0.73
C LEU A 32 4.78 -10.54 1.00
N ALA A 33 5.64 -10.83 1.98
CA ALA A 33 6.79 -10.00 2.30
C ALA A 33 7.72 -9.81 1.09
N LEU A 34 8.05 -10.89 0.37
CA LEU A 34 8.87 -10.82 -0.84
C LEU A 34 8.21 -9.99 -1.94
N ARG A 35 6.89 -10.12 -2.14
CA ARG A 35 6.15 -9.30 -3.10
C ARG A 35 6.17 -7.83 -2.70
N THR A 36 5.94 -7.50 -1.44
CA THR A 36 5.99 -6.12 -0.95
C THR A 36 7.38 -5.50 -1.12
N LEU A 37 8.45 -6.26 -0.89
CA LEU A 37 9.83 -5.78 -1.13
C LEU A 37 10.08 -5.49 -2.61
N LEU A 38 9.59 -6.35 -3.51
CA LEU A 38 9.72 -6.16 -4.95
C LEU A 38 8.84 -5.01 -5.47
N THR A 39 7.59 -4.93 -5.02
CA THR A 39 6.68 -3.83 -5.38
C THR A 39 7.15 -2.51 -4.80
N GLY A 40 7.67 -2.47 -3.57
CA GLY A 40 8.25 -1.28 -2.96
C GLY A 40 9.50 -0.78 -3.69
N ALA A 41 10.28 -1.69 -4.29
CA ALA A 41 11.40 -1.32 -5.15
C ALA A 41 10.95 -0.67 -6.47
N GLU A 42 9.77 -1.02 -6.98
CA GLU A 42 9.17 -0.36 -8.16
C GLU A 42 8.38 0.90 -7.79
N ALA A 43 7.76 0.95 -6.61
CA ALA A 43 6.98 2.07 -6.09
C ALA A 43 7.82 3.31 -5.72
N GLY A 44 9.16 3.23 -5.74
CA GLY A 44 10.03 4.41 -5.76
C GLY A 44 9.87 5.28 -7.02
N GLN A 45 9.04 4.85 -7.98
CA GLN A 45 8.58 5.60 -9.15
C GLN A 45 7.05 5.81 -9.12
N SER A 46 6.45 5.88 -7.94
CA SER A 46 5.06 6.35 -7.81
C SER A 46 5.08 7.86 -8.06
N ASP A 47 5.02 8.23 -9.34
CA ASP A 47 4.57 9.54 -9.78
C ASP A 47 3.29 9.83 -8.97
N GLU A 48 3.35 10.88 -8.16
CA GLU A 48 2.21 11.37 -7.39
C GLU A 48 1.17 11.83 -8.42
N GLU A 49 0.37 10.89 -8.95
CA GLU A 49 -0.80 11.21 -9.75
C GLU A 49 -1.72 12.01 -8.83
N TYR A 50 -1.65 13.32 -9.03
CA TYR A 50 -2.46 14.33 -8.37
C TYR A 50 -3.93 13.96 -8.60
N ASP A 51 -4.56 13.35 -7.59
CA ASP A 51 -5.96 12.95 -7.67
C ASP A 51 -6.85 14.17 -7.42
N GLU A 52 -7.34 14.76 -8.52
CA GLU A 52 -8.23 15.94 -8.53
C GLU A 52 -9.56 15.70 -7.78
N PHE A 53 -9.84 14.46 -7.34
CA PHE A 53 -10.99 14.12 -6.50
C PHE A 53 -10.74 14.27 -4.98
N SER A 54 -9.49 14.45 -4.55
CA SER A 54 -9.14 14.68 -3.13
C SER A 54 -9.20 16.16 -2.74
N ASP A 55 -9.21 17.07 -3.71
CA ASP A 55 -9.32 18.49 -3.45
C ASP A 55 -10.80 18.89 -3.24
N LEU A 56 -11.22 18.92 -1.98
CA LEU A 56 -12.54 19.38 -1.53
C LEU A 56 -12.88 20.82 -1.99
N SER A 57 -11.89 21.57 -2.50
CA SER A 57 -12.10 22.86 -3.16
C SER A 57 -12.78 22.73 -4.53
N ALA A 58 -12.74 21.58 -5.20
CA ALA A 58 -13.38 21.33 -6.50
C ALA A 58 -14.92 21.31 -6.42
N TRP A 59 -15.48 21.05 -5.22
CA TRP A 59 -16.92 21.07 -4.96
C TRP A 59 -17.43 22.40 -4.41
N GLN A 60 -16.55 23.38 -4.18
CA GLN A 60 -16.99 24.68 -3.73
C GLN A 60 -17.61 25.44 -4.91
N PRO A 61 -18.94 25.69 -4.89
CA PRO A 61 -19.54 26.53 -5.91
C PRO A 61 -18.91 27.92 -5.77
N ARG A 62 -18.23 28.38 -6.82
CA ARG A 62 -17.70 29.74 -6.89
C ARG A 62 -18.86 30.70 -6.66
N ARG A 63 -18.98 31.20 -5.43
CA ARG A 63 -19.94 32.25 -5.09
C ARG A 63 -19.39 33.56 -5.63
N SER A 64 -19.48 33.73 -6.94
CA SER A 64 -19.32 35.03 -7.59
C SER A 64 -20.51 35.88 -7.20
N GLY A 65 -20.35 36.66 -6.14
CA GLY A 65 -21.30 37.68 -5.75
C GLY A 65 -20.89 38.27 -4.41
N ASP A 66 -20.09 39.34 -4.44
CA ASP A 66 -20.45 40.63 -3.83
C ASP A 66 -19.44 41.76 -4.17
N GLY A 67 -19.97 42.97 -4.35
CA GLY A 67 -19.26 44.25 -4.55
C GLY A 67 -19.28 44.75 -6.01
N GLY A 68 -20.08 45.72 -6.45
CA GLY A 68 -20.67 46.86 -5.75
C GLY A 68 -19.88 48.14 -6.01
N ASP A 69 -20.06 48.76 -7.19
CA ASP A 69 -20.07 50.21 -7.48
C ASP A 69 -20.59 50.44 -8.91
#